data_AF-A0A8J5KMB7-F1
#
_entry.id   AF-A0A8J5KMB7-F1
#
_cell.length_a   1.000
_cell.length_b   1.000
_cell.length_c   1.000
_cell.angle_alpha   90.00
_cell.angle_beta   90.00
_cell.angle_gamma   90.00
#
_symmetry.space_group_name_H-M   'P 1'
#
loop_
_entity.id
_entity.type
_entity.pdbx_description
1 polymer ?
#
loop_
_entity_poly.entity_id
_entity_poly.type
_entity_poly.pdbx_seq_one_letter_code
_entity_poly.pdbx_strand_id
1 'polypeptide(L)'
;MQAEMESEIERLPVDLLAHIFSLTLSFKDLAQASGVCRKWRRGVVQSLARKERLSFAGWNVDDESASRVVRAAYNITELDVSRSCWGCQITDLGLYKISQTKCVGNLLSISLWGVAGITDKGVIQLVSTSPL
;
A
#
# COMPACT_ATOMS: atom_id res chain seq x y z
N MET A 1 -29.73 -24.59 -20.34
CA MET A 1 -29.13 -23.24 -20.44
C MET A 1 -29.06 -22.69 -19.02
N GLN A 2 -28.00 -23.03 -18.29
CA GLN A 2 -27.78 -22.52 -16.94
C GLN A 2 -27.29 -21.08 -17.09
N ALA A 3 -28.13 -20.10 -16.75
CA ALA A 3 -27.64 -18.81 -16.34
C ALA A 3 -26.84 -19.07 -15.06
N GLU A 4 -25.52 -19.04 -15.16
CA GLU A 4 -24.66 -19.02 -13.98
C GLU A 4 -25.15 -17.88 -13.10
N MET A 5 -25.64 -18.24 -11.93
CA MET A 5 -26.05 -17.28 -10.91
C MET A 5 -24.79 -16.52 -10.55
N GLU A 6 -24.56 -15.34 -11.16
CA GLU A 6 -23.49 -14.43 -10.78
C GLU A 6 -23.47 -14.40 -9.25
N SER A 7 -22.35 -14.84 -8.66
CA SER A 7 -22.26 -14.97 -7.21
C SER A 7 -22.69 -13.65 -6.58
N GLU A 8 -23.53 -13.65 -5.54
CA GLU A 8 -24.13 -12.42 -4.98
C GLU A 8 -23.10 -11.30 -4.71
N ILE A 9 -21.86 -11.68 -4.41
CA ILE A 9 -20.72 -10.78 -4.21
C ILE A 9 -20.32 -9.99 -5.47
N GLU A 10 -20.56 -10.52 -6.68
CA GLU A 10 -20.38 -9.85 -7.97
C GLU A 10 -21.30 -8.63 -8.10
N ARG A 11 -22.46 -8.63 -7.43
CA ARG A 11 -23.45 -7.54 -7.50
C ARG A 11 -23.10 -6.35 -6.61
N LEU A 12 -22.19 -6.51 -5.64
CA LEU A 12 -21.82 -5.43 -4.73
C LEU A 12 -21.22 -4.23 -5.48
N PRO A 13 -21.69 -2.99 -5.25
CA PRO A 13 -21.02 -1.79 -5.71
C PRO A 13 -19.56 -1.72 -5.24
N VAL A 14 -18.71 -1.04 -6.03
CA VAL A 14 -17.28 -0.94 -5.73
C VAL A 14 -17.01 -0.27 -4.37
N ASP A 15 -17.84 0.69 -3.97
CA ASP A 15 -17.67 1.41 -2.71
C ASP A 15 -17.95 0.53 -1.48
N LEU A 16 -18.87 -0.44 -1.60
CA LEU A 16 -19.12 -1.43 -0.56
C LEU A 16 -17.98 -2.45 -0.49
N LEU A 17 -17.46 -2.90 -1.64
CA LEU A 17 -16.25 -3.73 -1.69
C LEU A 17 -15.06 -2.99 -1.04
N ALA A 18 -14.87 -1.71 -1.36
CA ALA A 18 -13.83 -0.88 -0.75
C ALA A 18 -14.01 -0.73 0.77
N HIS A 19 -15.24 -0.60 1.25
CA HIS A 19 -15.52 -0.61 2.68
C HIS A 19 -15.13 -1.94 3.33
N ILE A 20 -15.54 -3.08 2.75
CA ILE A 20 -15.18 -4.41 3.25
C ILE A 20 -13.66 -4.58 3.29
N PHE A 21 -12.95 -4.25 2.22
CA PHE A 21 -11.49 -4.32 2.16
C PHE A 21 -10.81 -3.32 3.11
N SER A 22 -11.46 -2.24 3.50
CA SER A 22 -10.86 -1.32 4.50
C SER A 22 -10.77 -1.97 5.88
N LEU A 23 -11.68 -2.91 6.19
CA LEU A 23 -11.69 -3.67 7.45
C LEU A 23 -10.60 -4.76 7.51
N THR A 24 -10.03 -5.17 6.37
CA THR A 24 -8.96 -6.18 6.36
C THR A 24 -7.64 -5.53 6.78
N LEU A 25 -7.07 -6.02 7.89
CA LEU A 25 -5.80 -5.53 8.43
C LEU A 25 -4.58 -6.07 7.68
N SER A 26 -4.73 -7.23 7.04
CA SER A 26 -3.65 -7.91 6.32
C SER A 26 -3.48 -7.34 4.91
N PHE A 27 -2.29 -6.81 4.61
CA PHE A 27 -1.93 -6.43 3.24
C PHE A 27 -1.93 -7.65 2.29
N LYS A 28 -1.71 -8.86 2.82
CA LYS A 28 -1.79 -10.11 2.06
C LYS A 28 -3.14 -10.35 1.44
N ASP A 29 -4.16 -10.18 2.26
CA ASP A 29 -5.52 -10.51 1.87
C ASP A 29 -6.00 -9.48 0.83
N LEU A 30 -5.58 -8.22 0.98
CA LEU A 30 -5.79 -7.17 -0.02
C LEU A 30 -5.10 -7.48 -1.35
N ALA A 31 -3.84 -7.91 -1.31
CA ALA A 31 -3.09 -8.25 -2.51
C ALA A 31 -3.76 -9.41 -3.27
N GLN A 32 -4.17 -10.46 -2.55
CA GLN A 32 -4.90 -11.59 -3.12
C GLN A 32 -6.27 -11.17 -3.68
N ALA A 33 -7.04 -10.38 -2.93
CA ALA A 33 -8.31 -9.83 -3.38
C ALA A 33 -8.17 -8.99 -4.66
N SER A 34 -7.08 -8.23 -4.78
CA SER A 34 -6.80 -7.42 -5.98
C SER A 34 -6.49 -8.25 -7.23
N GLY A 35 -6.18 -9.54 -7.05
CA GLY A 35 -5.92 -10.51 -8.10
C GLY A 35 -7.17 -11.21 -8.63
N VAL A 36 -8.31 -11.15 -7.92
CA VAL A 36 -9.55 -11.86 -8.28
C VAL A 36 -10.13 -11.34 -9.59
N CYS A 37 -10.44 -10.05 -9.67
CA CYS A 37 -10.95 -9.41 -10.88
C CYS A 37 -10.70 -7.90 -10.88
N ARG A 38 -10.92 -7.22 -12.02
CA ARG A 38 -10.74 -5.76 -12.16
C ARG A 38 -11.63 -4.95 -11.21
N LYS A 39 -12.80 -5.48 -10.85
CA LYS A 39 -13.73 -4.82 -9.91
C LYS A 39 -13.18 -4.86 -8.49
N TRP A 40 -12.72 -6.01 -8.04
CA TRP A 40 -12.10 -6.17 -6.71
C TRP A 40 -10.81 -5.37 -6.60
N ARG A 41 -9.98 -5.36 -7.64
CA ARG A 41 -8.78 -4.50 -7.69
C ARG A 41 -9.11 -3.03 -7.45
N ARG A 42 -10.16 -2.50 -8.09
CA ARG A 42 -10.62 -1.12 -7.87
C ARG A 42 -11.09 -0.90 -6.43
N GLY A 43 -11.86 -1.84 -5.88
CA GLY A 43 -12.27 -1.82 -4.47
C GLY A 43 -11.07 -1.80 -3.52
N VAL A 44 -10.05 -2.61 -3.76
CA VAL A 44 -8.81 -2.63 -2.96
C VAL A 44 -8.08 -1.29 -3.06
N VAL A 45 -7.89 -0.74 -4.26
CA VAL A 45 -7.24 0.57 -4.42
C VAL A 45 -8.00 1.68 -3.69
N GLN A 46 -9.34 1.68 -3.75
CA GLN A 46 -10.18 2.62 -3.01
C GLN A 46 -10.16 2.38 -1.50
N SER A 47 -9.94 1.15 -1.03
CA SER A 47 -9.88 0.86 0.40
C SER A 47 -8.57 1.33 1.04
N LEU A 48 -7.47 1.37 0.28
CA LEU A 48 -6.18 1.89 0.73
C LEU A 48 -6.28 3.35 1.19
N ALA A 49 -7.12 4.15 0.53
CA ALA A 49 -7.40 5.54 0.90
C ALA A 49 -7.91 5.70 2.35
N ARG A 50 -8.48 4.65 2.93
CA ARG A 50 -9.05 4.66 4.29
C ARG A 50 -8.10 4.04 5.33
N LYS A 51 -6.92 3.58 4.91
CA LYS A 51 -5.95 2.96 5.81
C LYS A 51 -4.99 3.99 6.38
N GLU A 52 -4.81 3.91 7.70
CA GLU A 52 -3.81 4.69 8.44
C GLU A 52 -2.46 3.98 8.48
N ARG A 53 -2.46 2.65 8.41
CA ARG A 53 -1.25 1.82 8.52
C ARG A 53 -1.05 0.96 7.28
N LEU A 54 0.17 0.95 6.76
CA LEU A 54 0.62 0.04 5.72
C LEU A 54 1.95 -0.60 6.08
N SER A 55 2.06 -1.90 5.83
CA SER A 55 3.32 -2.64 5.96
C SER A 55 3.60 -3.47 4.71
N PHE A 56 4.82 -3.34 4.20
CA PHE A 56 5.39 -4.20 3.15
C PHE A 56 6.27 -5.30 3.74
N ALA A 57 6.38 -5.41 5.07
CA ALA A 57 7.10 -6.50 5.71
C ALA A 57 6.46 -7.84 5.31
N GLY A 58 7.30 -8.83 5.00
CA GLY A 58 6.87 -10.10 4.41
C GLY A 58 6.66 -10.09 2.89
N TRP A 59 6.83 -8.97 2.18
CA TRP A 59 6.54 -8.87 0.74
C TRP A 59 7.78 -8.59 -0.11
N ASN A 60 7.74 -9.06 -1.36
CA ASN A 60 8.63 -8.63 -2.43
C ASN A 60 7.98 -7.43 -3.14
N VAL A 61 8.25 -6.23 -2.63
CA VAL A 61 7.76 -4.96 -3.18
C VAL A 61 8.96 -4.18 -3.68
N ASP A 62 8.86 -3.70 -4.92
CA ASP A 62 9.83 -2.79 -5.55
C ASP A 62 9.42 -1.31 -5.38
N ASP A 63 10.33 -0.41 -5.72
CA ASP A 63 10.12 1.04 -5.60
C ASP A 63 8.85 1.53 -6.34
N GLU A 64 8.56 0.96 -7.52
CA GLU A 64 7.38 1.33 -8.32
C GLU A 64 6.08 0.90 -7.65
N SER A 65 6.00 -0.36 -7.24
CA SER A 65 4.83 -0.94 -6.59
C SER A 65 4.56 -0.25 -5.24
N ALA A 66 5.61 -0.01 -4.45
CA ALA A 66 5.52 0.73 -3.20
C ALA A 66 4.93 2.13 -3.44
N SER A 67 5.49 2.89 -4.39
CA SER A 67 5.03 4.25 -4.67
C SER A 67 3.57 4.31 -5.14
N ARG A 68 3.11 3.32 -5.91
CA ARG A 68 1.71 3.23 -6.37
C ARG A 68 0.75 2.94 -5.23
N VAL A 69 1.11 2.02 -4.34
CA VAL A 69 0.28 1.67 -3.18
C VAL A 69 0.23 2.85 -2.20
N VAL A 70 1.38 3.44 -1.87
CA VAL A 70 1.47 4.61 -0.98
C VAL A 70 0.65 5.78 -1.54
N ARG A 71 0.74 6.06 -2.85
CA ARG A 71 -0.05 7.12 -3.50
C ARG A 71 -1.57 6.90 -3.37
N ALA A 72 -2.04 5.65 -3.40
CA ALA A 72 -3.46 5.34 -3.20
C ALA A 72 -3.89 5.51 -1.74
N ALA A 73 -2.97 5.37 -0.79
CA ALA A 73 -3.20 5.43 0.64
C ALA A 73 -2.90 6.84 1.18
N TYR A 74 -3.69 7.84 0.77
CA TYR A 74 -3.39 9.23 1.08
C TYR A 74 -3.59 9.63 2.56
N ASN A 75 -4.27 8.79 3.36
CA ASN A 75 -4.50 8.98 4.81
C ASN A 75 -3.54 8.18 5.69
N ILE A 76 -2.45 7.63 5.14
CA ILE A 76 -1.48 6.87 5.95
C ILE A 76 -0.76 7.77 6.95
N THR A 77 -0.60 7.25 8.15
CA THR A 77 0.17 7.83 9.25
C THR A 77 1.33 6.93 9.64
N GLU A 78 1.26 5.63 9.33
CA GLU A 78 2.34 4.68 9.62
C GLU A 78 2.69 3.85 8.37
N LEU A 79 3.98 3.82 8.03
CA LEU A 79 4.51 3.05 6.91
C LEU A 79 5.65 2.15 7.38
N ASP A 80 5.53 0.84 7.16
CA ASP A 80 6.59 -0.12 7.47
C ASP A 80 7.13 -0.72 6.17
N VAL A 81 8.39 -0.41 5.88
CA VAL A 81 9.14 -0.94 4.73
C VAL A 81 10.28 -1.86 5.17
N SER A 82 10.23 -2.35 6.41
CA SER A 82 11.31 -3.17 6.97
C SER A 82 11.60 -4.43 6.14
N ARG A 83 12.85 -4.89 6.24
CA ARG A 83 13.34 -6.09 5.56
C ARG A 83 12.42 -7.26 5.83
N SER A 84 11.94 -7.85 4.75
CA SER A 84 11.21 -9.11 4.76
C SER A 84 12.11 -10.28 4.43
N CYS A 85 11.74 -11.48 4.88
CA CYS A 85 12.38 -12.73 4.46
C CYS A 85 12.24 -13.01 2.95
N TRP A 86 11.37 -12.27 2.25
CA TRP A 86 11.09 -12.41 0.81
C TRP A 86 11.72 -11.31 -0.04
N GLY A 87 12.58 -10.45 0.55
CA GLY A 87 13.36 -9.47 -0.20
C GLY A 87 12.58 -8.24 -0.64
N CYS A 88 11.98 -7.49 0.29
CA CYS A 88 11.54 -6.12 0.01
C CYS A 88 12.75 -5.31 -0.51
N GLN A 89 12.67 -4.82 -1.76
CA GLN A 89 13.75 -4.14 -2.47
C GLN A 89 13.43 -2.66 -2.62
N ILE A 90 13.13 -2.01 -1.50
CA ILE A 90 12.97 -0.54 -1.48
C ILE A 90 14.36 0.10 -1.35
N THR A 91 14.60 1.09 -2.20
CA THR A 91 15.86 1.84 -2.24
C THR A 91 15.64 3.32 -1.94
N ASP A 92 16.70 4.12 -1.96
CA ASP A 92 16.62 5.58 -1.93
C ASP A 92 15.69 6.15 -3.01
N LEU A 93 15.63 5.51 -4.20
CA LEU A 93 14.71 5.91 -5.26
C LEU A 93 13.24 5.68 -4.85
N GLY A 94 12.96 4.60 -4.14
CA GLY A 94 11.65 4.32 -3.56
C GLY A 94 11.26 5.38 -2.53
N LEU A 95 12.16 5.69 -1.58
CA LEU A 95 11.91 6.77 -0.62
C LEU A 95 11.70 8.12 -1.28
N TYR A 96 12.47 8.45 -2.32
CA TYR A 96 12.25 9.65 -3.10
C TYR A 96 10.86 9.68 -3.75
N LYS A 97 10.45 8.59 -4.41
CA LYS A 97 9.11 8.52 -5.03
C LYS A 97 7.99 8.62 -4.00
N ILE A 98 8.17 8.01 -2.83
CA ILE A 98 7.26 8.12 -1.69
C ILE A 98 7.23 9.58 -1.21
N SER A 99 8.37 10.26 -1.08
CA SER A 99 8.43 11.67 -0.65
C SER A 99 7.64 12.61 -1.56
N GLN A 100 7.52 12.29 -2.86
CA GLN A 100 6.71 13.05 -3.81
C GLN A 100 5.19 12.78 -3.74
N THR A 101 4.74 11.88 -2.87
CA THR A 101 3.32 11.60 -2.68
C THR A 101 2.69 12.54 -1.67
N LYS A 102 1.40 12.88 -1.87
CA LYS A 102 0.68 13.79 -0.96
C LYS A 102 0.54 13.25 0.47
N CYS A 103 0.62 11.94 0.67
CA CYS A 103 0.47 11.30 1.98
C CYS A 103 1.66 11.50 2.92
N VAL A 104 2.85 11.82 2.40
CA VAL A 104 4.03 11.98 3.26
C VAL A 104 3.87 13.14 4.25
N GLY A 105 2.98 14.09 3.94
CA GLY A 105 2.56 15.14 4.86
C GLY A 105 1.86 14.65 6.14
N ASN A 106 1.26 13.46 6.10
CA ASN A 106 0.50 12.88 7.21
C ASN A 106 1.28 11.79 7.96
N LEU A 107 2.48 11.44 7.49
CA LEU A 107 3.23 10.31 8.00
C LEU A 107 3.86 10.65 9.36
N LEU A 108 3.42 9.94 10.40
CA LEU A 108 3.89 10.09 11.78
C LEU A 108 4.97 9.06 12.14
N SER A 109 4.98 7.91 11.47
CA SER A 109 5.92 6.82 11.75
C SER A 109 6.37 6.14 10.47
N ILE A 110 7.67 5.87 10.38
CA ILE A 110 8.24 5.02 9.34
C ILE A 110 9.24 4.02 9.91
N SER A 111 9.09 2.75 9.55
CA SER A 111 10.03 1.68 9.88
C SER A 111 10.86 1.30 8.65
N LEU A 112 12.18 1.48 8.75
CA LEU A 112 13.16 1.17 7.70
C LEU A 112 14.08 -0.01 8.08
N TRP A 113 13.70 -0.78 9.12
CA TRP A 113 14.60 -1.75 9.74
C TRP A 113 15.15 -2.77 8.75
N GLY A 114 16.47 -2.97 8.76
CA GLY A 114 17.14 -3.99 7.96
C GLY A 114 17.16 -3.72 6.45
N VAL A 115 16.64 -2.61 5.95
CA VAL A 115 16.66 -2.32 4.50
C VAL A 115 18.06 -1.89 4.09
N ALA A 116 18.74 -2.68 3.25
CA ALA A 116 20.12 -2.41 2.84
C ALA A 116 20.23 -1.41 1.67
N GLY A 117 19.15 -1.24 0.90
CA GLY A 117 19.12 -0.33 -0.26
C GLY A 117 18.81 1.13 0.08
N ILE A 118 18.53 1.41 1.36
CA ILE A 118 18.23 2.76 1.86
C ILE A 118 19.46 3.29 2.59
N THR A 119 19.91 4.48 2.19
CA THR A 119 20.99 5.23 2.81
C THR A 119 20.46 6.45 3.55
N ASP A 120 21.35 7.15 4.26
CA ASP A 120 21.05 8.44 4.87
C ASP A 120 20.51 9.47 3.87
N LYS A 121 20.97 9.44 2.61
CA LYS A 121 20.44 10.32 1.54
C LYS A 121 18.95 10.12 1.30
N GLY A 122 18.50 8.87 1.20
CA GLY A 122 17.08 8.55 1.02
C GLY A 122 16.23 9.01 2.21
N VAL A 123 16.74 8.84 3.44
CA VAL A 123 16.06 9.28 4.66
C VAL A 123 15.97 10.81 4.72
N ILE A 124 17.08 11.51 4.47
CA ILE A 124 17.11 12.98 4.41
C ILE A 124 16.12 13.49 3.37
N GLN A 125 16.07 12.87 2.19
CA GLN A 125 15.14 13.25 1.12
C GLN A 125 13.67 13.10 1.57
N LEU A 126 13.34 11.99 2.25
CA LEU A 126 12.00 11.76 2.77
C LEU A 126 11.62 12.83 3.81
N VAL A 127 12.44 13.00 4.84
CA VAL A 127 12.16 13.89 5.98
C VAL A 127 12.16 15.36 5.56
N SER A 128 13.02 15.76 4.61
CA SER A 128 13.05 17.14 4.10
C SER A 128 11.79 17.52 3.32
N THR A 129 11.01 16.52 2.87
CA THR A 129 9.75 16.74 2.15
C THR A 129 8.54 16.63 3.08
N SER A 130 8.70 16.06 4.29
CA SER A 130 7.66 16.01 5.31
C SER A 130 7.55 17.36 6.03
N PRO A 131 6.35 17.96 6.15
CA PRO A 131 6.12 19.07 7.05
C PRO A 131 6.31 18.57 8.50
N LEU A 132 7.14 19.28 9.26
CA LEU A 132 7.34 19.06 10.70
C LEU A 132 6.08 19.41 11.50
#